data_AF-A0A2V5QB74-F1
#
_entry.id   AF-A0A2V5QB74-F1
#
_cell.length_a   1.000
_cell.length_b   1.000
_cell.length_c   1.000
_cell.angle_alpha   90.00
_cell.angle_beta   90.00
_cell.angle_gamma   90.00
#
_symmetry.space_group_name_H-M   'P 1'
#
loop_
_entity.id
_entity.type
_entity.pdbx_description
1 polymer ?
#
loop_
_entity_poly.entity_id
_entity_poly.type
_entity_poly.pdbx_seq_one_letter_code
_entity_poly.pdbx_strand_id
1 'polypeptide(L)'
;MRSQLVTASSDPTMWSQIATTSRKRRRKTHRPWAFTEHGALQVANILRSDRAIAMSVYVIRAFIELREKVATNAAILKRLAEIDRTLLQHDTALRDIYQKLLPLLAPPPERPRRQIGFSQP
;
A
#
# COMPACT_ATOMS: atom_id res chain seq x y z
N MET A 1 -14.32 0.56 3.24
CA MET A 1 -13.97 1.35 4.44
C MET A 1 -14.56 0.69 5.68
N ARG A 2 -13.75 0.46 6.72
CA ARG A 2 -14.20 0.07 8.07
C ARG A 2 -14.84 1.32 8.70
N SER A 3 -16.08 1.24 9.19
CA SER A 3 -16.64 2.33 9.98
C SER A 3 -15.93 2.38 11.34
N GLN A 4 -15.40 3.56 11.69
CA GLN A 4 -14.68 3.83 12.95
C GLN A 4 -15.57 4.46 14.03
N LEU A 5 -16.89 4.57 13.81
CA LEU A 5 -17.81 5.18 14.78
C LEU A 5 -18.11 4.30 16.00
N VAL A 6 -17.47 3.14 16.14
CA VAL A 6 -17.69 2.20 17.25
C VAL A 6 -16.35 1.62 17.71
N THR A 7 -15.42 2.49 18.10
CA THR A 7 -14.20 2.08 18.81
C THR A 7 -13.93 3.05 19.95
N ALA A 8 -14.80 3.01 20.96
CA ALA A 8 -14.51 3.48 22.31
C ALA A 8 -14.75 2.32 23.31
N SER A 9 -14.19 1.14 23.00
CA SER A 9 -13.87 0.09 23.97
C SER A 9 -13.11 -1.02 23.26
N SER A 10 -11.97 -1.39 23.82
CA SER A 10 -11.08 -2.44 23.32
C SER A 10 -11.63 -3.81 23.67
N ASP A 11 -12.69 -4.24 22.99
CA ASP A 11 -13.29 -5.56 23.20
C ASP A 11 -13.40 -6.32 21.85
N PRO A 12 -12.69 -7.44 21.64
CA PRO A 12 -12.56 -8.08 20.33
C PRO A 12 -13.83 -8.77 19.80
N THR A 13 -14.97 -8.60 20.48
CA THR A 13 -16.24 -9.21 20.09
C THR A 13 -17.43 -8.23 20.07
N MET A 14 -17.25 -7.02 19.55
CA MET A 14 -18.39 -6.18 19.18
C MET A 14 -19.07 -6.70 17.91
N TRP A 15 -20.01 -7.64 18.08
CA TRP A 15 -20.82 -8.20 17.00
C TRP A 15 -22.30 -7.94 17.28
N SER A 16 -23.02 -7.38 16.30
CA SER A 16 -24.46 -7.10 16.44
C SER A 16 -25.25 -8.39 16.63
N GLN A 17 -25.95 -8.50 17.77
CA GLN A 17 -26.78 -9.66 18.12
C GLN A 17 -27.96 -9.84 17.15
N ILE A 18 -28.44 -8.75 16.54
CA ILE A 18 -29.60 -8.77 15.63
C ILE A 18 -29.17 -9.22 14.23
N ALA A 19 -27.98 -8.83 13.80
CA ALA A 19 -27.49 -9.05 12.43
C ALA A 19 -26.61 -10.30 12.28
N THR A 20 -26.39 -11.10 13.34
CA THR A 20 -25.53 -12.28 13.29
C THR A 20 -26.11 -13.49 14.02
N THR A 21 -25.79 -14.69 13.53
CA THR A 21 -26.16 -15.95 14.18
C THR A 21 -25.54 -16.08 15.57
N SER A 22 -26.19 -16.80 16.48
CA SER A 22 -25.70 -16.98 17.87
C SER A 22 -24.23 -17.43 17.93
N ARG A 23 -23.52 -16.99 18.98
CA ARG A 23 -22.07 -17.24 19.16
C ARG A 23 -21.68 -18.72 19.02
N LYS A 24 -22.59 -19.64 19.36
CA LYS A 24 -22.41 -21.10 19.24
C LYS A 24 -22.53 -21.65 17.81
N ARG A 25 -23.31 -21.00 16.93
CA ARG A 25 -23.51 -21.40 15.52
C ARG A 25 -22.67 -20.59 14.53
N ARG A 26 -21.93 -19.60 15.03
CA ARG A 26 -21.20 -18.67 14.20
C ARG A 26 -19.86 -19.23 13.75
N ARG A 27 -19.67 -19.38 12.44
CA ARG A 27 -18.34 -19.62 11.87
C ARG A 27 -17.47 -18.36 12.03
N LYS A 28 -16.26 -18.52 12.56
CA LYS A 28 -15.29 -17.43 12.81
C LYS A 28 -14.97 -16.62 11.53
N THR A 29 -15.09 -17.25 10.37
CA THR A 29 -14.89 -16.67 9.03
C THR A 29 -16.09 -15.86 8.52
N HIS A 30 -17.26 -15.98 9.14
CA HIS A 30 -18.45 -15.27 8.67
C HIS A 30 -18.45 -13.84 9.21
N ARG A 31 -18.13 -12.91 8.31
CA ARG A 31 -18.27 -11.47 8.52
C ARG A 31 -19.70 -11.07 8.15
N PRO A 32 -20.42 -10.30 8.99
CA PRO A 32 -21.72 -9.78 8.59
C PRO A 32 -21.55 -8.83 7.39
N TRP A 33 -22.13 -9.21 6.26
CA TRP A 33 -22.12 -8.43 5.01
C TRP A 33 -23.17 -7.31 4.99
N ALA A 34 -23.84 -7.07 6.13
CA ALA A 34 -24.93 -6.12 6.30
C ALA A 34 -24.56 -4.65 5.96
N PHE A 35 -23.27 -4.32 5.92
CA PHE A 35 -22.77 -2.97 5.58
C PHE A 35 -22.01 -2.93 4.24
N THR A 36 -22.31 -3.87 3.35
CA THR A 36 -21.85 -3.83 1.95
C THR A 36 -22.99 -3.40 1.04
N GLU A 37 -22.73 -3.16 -0.24
CA GLU A 37 -23.74 -2.73 -1.23
C GLU A 37 -25.01 -3.60 -1.15
N HIS A 38 -24.83 -4.92 -1.07
CA HIS A 38 -25.95 -5.87 -0.91
C HIS A 38 -26.65 -5.77 0.45
N GLY A 39 -25.95 -5.40 1.51
CA GLY A 39 -26.52 -5.20 2.85
C GLY A 39 -27.38 -3.93 2.94
N ALA A 40 -26.97 -2.84 2.27
CA ALA A 40 -27.79 -1.63 2.16
C ALA A 40 -29.09 -1.90 1.38
N LEU A 41 -29.00 -2.69 0.30
CA LEU A 41 -30.16 -3.13 -0.47
C LEU A 41 -31.11 -4.00 0.39
N GLN A 42 -30.56 -4.92 1.19
CA GLN A 42 -31.34 -5.78 2.08
C GLN A 42 -32.09 -4.97 3.15
N VAL A 43 -31.48 -3.91 3.71
CA VAL A 43 -32.13 -3.05 4.70
C VAL A 43 -33.27 -2.22 4.08
N ALA A 44 -33.12 -1.73 2.84
CA ALA A 44 -34.20 -1.04 2.13
C ALA A 44 -35.37 -1.95 1.80
N ASN A 45 -35.14 -3.23 1.50
CA ASN A 45 -36.22 -4.18 1.26
C ASN A 45 -37.03 -4.49 2.54
N ILE A 46 -36.39 -4.42 3.71
CA ILE A 46 -37.06 -4.57 5.01
C ILE A 46 -37.86 -3.31 5.36
N LEU A 47 -37.29 -2.13 5.09
CA LEU A 47 -37.94 -0.84 5.33
C LEU A 47 -38.69 -0.40 4.06
N ARG A 48 -39.92 -0.90 3.88
CA ARG A 48 -40.77 -0.73 2.67
C ARG A 48 -41.25 0.71 2.38
N SER A 49 -40.44 1.73 2.66
CA SER A 49 -40.71 3.15 2.44
C SER A 49 -39.87 3.72 1.29
N ASP A 50 -40.45 4.63 0.52
CA ASP A 50 -39.76 5.28 -0.62
C ASP A 50 -38.46 5.99 -0.18
N ARG A 51 -38.45 6.56 1.03
CA ARG A 51 -37.26 7.19 1.62
C ARG A 51 -36.14 6.19 1.87
N ALA A 52 -36.43 5.00 2.35
CA ALA A 52 -35.42 3.97 2.60
C ALA A 52 -34.84 3.42 1.29
N ILE A 53 -35.68 3.28 0.26
CA ILE A 53 -35.24 2.89 -1.09
C ILE A 53 -34.27 3.94 -1.64
N ALA A 54 -34.63 5.22 -1.60
CA ALA A 54 -33.76 6.31 -2.08
C ALA A 54 -32.40 6.35 -1.34
N MET A 55 -32.41 6.19 -0.01
CA MET A 55 -31.19 6.18 0.79
C MET A 55 -30.29 4.98 0.49
N SER A 56 -30.85 3.78 0.23
CA SER A 56 -30.02 2.61 -0.10
C SER A 56 -29.31 2.77 -1.44
N VAL A 57 -29.99 3.32 -2.46
CA VAL A 57 -29.38 3.63 -3.76
C VAL A 57 -28.23 4.63 -3.59
N TYR A 58 -28.43 5.67 -2.78
CA TYR A 58 -27.38 6.65 -2.48
C TYR A 58 -26.15 6.01 -1.82
N VAL A 59 -26.37 5.19 -0.78
CA VAL A 59 -25.29 4.49 -0.08
C VAL A 59 -24.53 3.56 -1.02
N ILE A 60 -25.22 2.76 -1.83
CA ILE A 60 -24.61 1.84 -2.79
C ILE A 60 -23.71 2.62 -3.78
N ARG A 61 -24.21 3.72 -4.35
CA ARG A 61 -23.43 4.56 -5.29
C ARG A 61 -22.15 5.08 -4.66
N ALA A 62 -22.21 5.57 -3.41
CA ALA A 62 -21.04 6.04 -2.69
C ALA A 62 -20.01 4.92 -2.44
N PHE A 63 -20.44 3.70 -2.14
CA PHE A 63 -19.55 2.56 -1.93
C PHE A 63 -18.88 2.08 -3.23
N ILE A 64 -19.59 2.12 -4.36
CA ILE A 64 -19.03 1.80 -5.69
C ILE A 64 -17.94 2.81 -6.05
N GLU A 65 -18.24 4.10 -5.98
CA GLU A 65 -17.29 5.17 -6.32
C GLU A 65 -16.03 5.12 -5.45
N LEU A 66 -16.20 4.84 -4.16
CA LEU A 66 -15.09 4.66 -3.24
C LEU A 66 -14.20 3.47 -3.64
N ARG A 67 -14.79 2.34 -4.06
CA ARG A 67 -14.03 1.16 -4.48
C ARG A 67 -13.28 1.40 -5.78
N GLU A 68 -13.89 2.09 -6.73
CA GLU A 68 -13.24 2.47 -7.98
C GLU A 68 -12.00 3.32 -7.70
N LYS A 69 -12.13 4.37 -6.86
CA LYS A 69 -11.01 5.23 -6.45
C LYS A 69 -9.89 4.47 -5.72
N VAL A 70 -10.22 3.46 -4.93
CA VAL A 70 -9.21 2.61 -4.26
C VAL A 70 -8.53 1.67 -5.25
N ALA A 71 -9.29 1.11 -6.21
CA ALA A 71 -8.77 0.19 -7.22
C ALA A 71 -7.83 0.90 -8.20
N THR A 72 -8.14 2.13 -8.62
CA THR A 72 -7.26 2.94 -9.49
C THR A 72 -5.89 3.17 -8.85
N ASN A 73 -5.85 3.35 -7.53
CA ASN A 73 -4.59 3.59 -6.82
C ASN A 73 -3.70 2.34 -6.76
N ALA A 74 -4.27 1.13 -6.72
CA ALA A 74 -3.48 -0.10 -6.62
C ALA A 74 -2.60 -0.35 -7.86
N ALA A 75 -3.14 -0.09 -9.05
CA ALA A 75 -2.38 -0.22 -10.30
C ALA A 75 -1.25 0.82 -10.39
N ILE A 76 -1.53 2.06 -9.98
CA ILE A 76 -0.55 3.16 -9.97
C ILE A 76 0.58 2.85 -8.97
N LEU A 77 0.25 2.43 -7.75
CA LEU A 77 1.23 2.08 -6.73
C LEU A 77 2.13 0.91 -7.16
N LYS A 78 1.55 -0.08 -7.87
CA LYS A 78 2.34 -1.18 -8.44
C LYS A 78 3.34 -0.68 -9.49
N ARG A 79 2.90 0.19 -10.41
CA ARG A 79 3.78 0.78 -11.42
C ARG A 79 4.89 1.62 -10.80
N LEU A 80 4.60 2.41 -9.76
CA LEU A 80 5.63 3.16 -9.03
C LEU A 80 6.67 2.24 -8.39
N ALA A 81 6.23 1.16 -7.74
CA ALA A 81 7.16 0.17 -7.15
C ALA A 81 8.04 -0.53 -8.20
N GLU A 82 7.51 -0.78 -9.41
CA GLU A 82 8.30 -1.29 -10.54
C GLU A 82 9.39 -0.28 -10.96
N ILE A 83 9.04 1.00 -11.10
CA ILE A 83 9.96 2.08 -11.47
C ILE A 83 11.06 2.24 -10.42
N ASP A 84 10.69 2.36 -9.14
CA ASP A 84 11.66 2.52 -8.03
C ASP A 84 12.69 1.38 -8.02
N ARG A 85 12.25 0.15 -8.30
CA ARG A 85 13.14 -1.01 -8.39
C ARG A 85 14.14 -0.88 -9.53
N THR A 86 13.69 -0.43 -10.70
CA THR A 86 14.59 -0.23 -11.86
C THR A 86 15.59 0.90 -11.62
N LEU A 87 15.18 1.98 -10.96
CA LEU A 87 16.08 3.10 -10.62
C LEU A 87 17.19 2.65 -9.66
N LEU A 88 16.84 1.89 -8.61
CA LEU A 88 17.83 1.35 -7.68
C LEU A 88 18.85 0.44 -8.38
N GLN A 89 18.42 -0.35 -9.36
CA GLN A 89 19.34 -1.17 -10.16
C GLN A 89 20.30 -0.30 -10.98
N HIS A 90 19.79 0.75 -11.64
CA HIS A 90 20.62 1.65 -12.42
C HIS A 90 21.62 2.42 -11.56
N ASP A 91 21.23 2.87 -10.37
CA ASP A 91 22.14 3.56 -9.43
C ASP A 91 23.32 2.67 -9.03
N THR A 92 23.08 1.38 -8.78
CA THR A 92 24.17 0.43 -8.50
C THR A 92 25.10 0.25 -9.69
N ALA A 93 24.56 0.11 -10.90
CA ALA A 93 25.36 -0.04 -12.11
C ALA A 93 26.19 1.22 -12.40
N LEU A 94 25.62 2.41 -12.23
CA LEU A 94 26.34 3.68 -12.37
C LEU A 94 27.45 3.80 -11.32
N ARG A 95 27.20 3.40 -10.08
CA ARG A 95 28.22 3.41 -9.03
C ARG A 95 29.40 2.51 -9.37
N ASP A 96 29.13 1.31 -9.88
CA ASP A 96 30.16 0.37 -10.33
C ASP A 96 30.98 0.93 -11.50
N ILE A 97 30.32 1.53 -12.50
CA ILE A 97 31.01 2.17 -13.63
C ILE A 97 31.91 3.30 -13.13
N TYR A 98 31.39 4.16 -12.25
CA TYR A 98 32.14 5.27 -11.68
C TYR A 98 33.37 4.80 -10.91
N GLN A 99 33.24 3.76 -10.08
CA GLN A 99 34.37 3.17 -9.35
C GLN A 99 35.45 2.59 -10.27
N LYS A 100 35.07 2.04 -11.43
CA LYS A 100 36.01 1.50 -12.42
C LYS A 100 36.69 2.60 -13.26
N LEU A 101 36.00 3.71 -13.51
CA LEU A 101 36.56 4.84 -14.27
C LEU A 101 37.49 5.71 -13.43
N LEU A 102 37.24 5.85 -12.13
CA LEU A 102 38.01 6.73 -11.25
C LEU A 102 39.54 6.50 -11.30
N PRO A 103 40.03 5.24 -11.27
CA PRO A 103 41.47 4.96 -11.35
C PRO A 103 42.07 5.28 -12.72
N LEU A 104 41.27 5.26 -13.80
CA LEU A 104 41.73 5.57 -15.16
C LEU A 104 41.91 7.08 -15.38
N LEU A 105 41.23 7.90 -14.57
CA LEU A 105 41.38 9.36 -14.56
C LEU A 105 42.48 9.84 -13.61
N ALA A 106 43.05 8.94 -12.80
CA ALA A 106 44.15 9.28 -11.90
C ALA A 106 45.42 9.58 -12.72
N PRO A 107 46.16 10.67 -12.41
CA PRO A 107 47.41 10.96 -13.08
C PRO A 107 48.40 9.80 -12.87
N PRO A 108 49.24 9.49 -13.88
CA PRO A 108 50.21 8.41 -13.77
C PRO A 108 51.12 8.65 -12.55
N PRO A 109 51.50 7.58 -11.82
CA PRO A 109 52.31 7.70 -10.63
C PRO A 109 53.61 8.44 -10.95
N GLU A 110 53.97 9.42 -10.10
CA GLU A 110 55.21 10.16 -10.27
C GLU A 110 56.39 9.18 -10.31
N ARG A 111 57.18 9.26 -11.39
CA ARG A 111 58.37 8.40 -11.53
C ARG A 111 59.28 8.66 -10.33
N PRO A 112 59.84 7.62 -9.70
CA PRO A 112 60.76 7.81 -8.58
C PRO A 112 61.89 8.74 -9.04
N ARG A 113 62.02 9.88 -8.35
CA ARG A 113 63.07 10.84 -8.63
C ARG A 113 64.41 10.14 -8.46
N ARG A 114 65.19 10.03 -9.54
CA ARG A 114 66.58 9.61 -9.44
C ARG A 114 67.26 10.60 -8.50
N GLN A 115 67.76 10.13 -7.36
CA GLN A 115 68.61 10.96 -6.51
C GLN A 115 69.88 11.25 -7.32
N ILE A 116 69.96 12.47 -7.86
CA ILE A 116 71.19 12.97 -8.47
C ILE A 116 72.00 13.55 -7.32
N GLY A 117 72.95 12.77 -6.81
CA GLY A 117 73.85 13.18 -5.75
C GLY A 117 74.83 12.07 -5.40
N PHE A 118 76.09 12.44 -5.16
CA PHE A 118 77.12 11.54 -4.68
C PHE A 118 76.79 11.16 -3.23
N SER A 119 76.65 9.86 -2.96
CA SER A 119 76.70 9.34 -1.59
C SER A 119 78.04 9.74 -0.98
N GLN A 120 78.00 10.60 0.04
CA GLN A 120 79.19 10.96 0.82
C GLN A 120 79.78 9.69 1.47
N PRO A 121 81.13 9.64 1.58
CA PRO A 121 81.87 8.44 2.00
C PRO A 121 81.61 8.03 3.45
#